data_AF-A0AAV8ZKP8-F1
#
_entry.id   AF-A0AAV8ZKP8-F1
#
_cell.length_a   1.000
_cell.length_b   1.000
_cell.length_c   1.000
_cell.angle_alpha   90.00
_cell.angle_beta   90.00
_cell.angle_gamma   90.00
#
_symmetry.space_group_name_H-M   'P 1'
#
loop_
_entity.id
_entity.type
_entity.pdbx_description
1 polymer ?
#
loop_
_entity_poly.entity_id
_entity_poly.type
_entity_poly.pdbx_seq_one_letter_code
_entity_poly.pdbx_strand_id
1 'polypeptide(L)'
;MPLPSPLSWYSHHLPHWFLSLVQVFANVSEIILPFLFLVPIRSVRMTSFVFQIVLQICIVLTGNFDFSNMLLVTLLLSLLDDQFFYGRKKSLSKWSIVGTIFNVLIHGAILYGVVLLFSLKINGTRINSEIAFTKSQFDNILGQGLTYTIHFGLLSLAGTVLYTLSNVLFDNQGTGSKTFGIISTIFYGVIAILLFFSNTVPLASLHPASNSTINPAIRATYNRLHKLHAVNQYGLFSKMTGIDGRPEIVLEGSNSIEGPWKEYNFLYKPGNVNHSLPFVAPYAPKLDWQMYWAAYSTYDKQPWLLSLTHRLLVGKSEVLALLDKLHSPFVQQPPKYIRGILYKSKSAWWTREKVGEYFPAYTKDSPGLIEFLKARNLLPTISKQVVNPIWKQALDTIRYITNHLEATLLFWAVFTAGLALICTSGSSKKISQNTFYYTGLFYFMYFFL
;
A
#
# COMPACT_ATOMS: atom_id res chain seq x y z
N MET A 1 3.15 -8.12 9.96
CA MET A 1 2.90 -6.74 9.49
C MET A 1 4.17 -5.91 9.61
N PRO A 2 4.48 -5.02 8.64
CA PRO A 2 5.71 -4.21 8.60
C PRO A 2 5.80 -3.19 9.72
N LEU A 3 4.72 -2.43 9.93
CA LEU A 3 4.58 -1.47 11.02
C LEU A 3 3.20 -1.66 11.64
N PRO A 4 3.08 -2.50 12.68
CA PRO A 4 1.83 -2.65 13.41
C PRO A 4 1.47 -1.34 14.14
N SER A 5 0.19 -1.16 14.39
CA SER A 5 -0.40 -0.05 15.13
C SER A 5 -0.75 -0.48 16.57
N PRO A 6 -1.23 0.43 17.44
CA PRO A 6 -1.78 0.04 18.74
C PRO A 6 -2.90 -1.01 18.63
N LEU A 7 -3.77 -0.92 17.60
CA LEU A 7 -4.90 -1.85 17.45
C LEU A 7 -4.49 -3.26 17.02
N SER A 8 -3.28 -3.45 16.48
CA SER A 8 -2.79 -4.79 16.14
C SER A 8 -2.76 -5.71 17.36
N TRP A 9 -2.43 -5.16 18.54
CA TRP A 9 -2.37 -5.92 19.79
C TRP A 9 -3.75 -6.45 20.18
N TYR A 10 -4.74 -5.57 20.21
CA TYR A 10 -6.12 -5.93 20.51
C TYR A 10 -6.65 -6.94 19.50
N SER A 11 -6.35 -6.73 18.21
CA SER A 11 -6.77 -7.63 17.13
C SER A 11 -6.18 -9.02 17.30
N HIS A 12 -4.91 -9.13 17.69
CA HIS A 12 -4.23 -10.41 17.90
C HIS A 12 -4.86 -11.25 19.03
N HIS A 13 -5.48 -10.60 20.02
CA HIS A 13 -6.11 -11.27 21.16
C HIS A 13 -7.61 -11.55 20.96
N LEU A 14 -8.16 -11.27 19.79
CA LEU A 14 -9.53 -11.63 19.47
C LEU A 14 -9.69 -13.16 19.43
N PRO A 15 -10.90 -13.68 19.74
CA PRO A 15 -11.16 -15.11 19.70
C PRO A 15 -10.85 -15.72 18.32
N HIS A 16 -10.31 -16.93 18.31
CA HIS A 16 -9.89 -17.60 17.07
C HIS A 16 -11.00 -17.69 16.02
N TRP A 17 -12.24 -18.00 16.42
CA TRP A 17 -13.39 -18.06 15.50
C TRP A 17 -13.63 -16.73 14.77
N PHE A 18 -13.41 -15.60 15.45
CA PHE A 18 -13.55 -14.27 14.86
C PHE A 18 -12.39 -13.94 13.93
N LEU A 19 -11.16 -14.29 14.33
CA LEU A 19 -9.98 -14.14 13.48
C LEU A 19 -10.12 -14.94 12.17
N SER A 20 -10.62 -16.18 12.24
CA SER A 20 -10.89 -17.01 11.06
C SER A 20 -11.96 -16.38 10.16
N LEU A 21 -13.00 -15.77 10.74
CA LEU A 21 -14.01 -15.03 9.96
C LEU A 21 -13.43 -13.79 9.28
N VAL A 22 -12.61 -13.01 9.98
CA VAL A 22 -11.91 -11.84 9.41
C VAL A 22 -10.97 -12.26 8.28
N GLN A 23 -10.29 -13.40 8.40
CA GLN A 23 -9.47 -13.96 7.33
C GLN A 23 -10.30 -14.32 6.09
N VAL A 24 -11.49 -14.92 6.27
CA VAL A 24 -12.43 -15.16 5.17
C VAL A 24 -12.84 -13.84 4.51
N PHE A 25 -13.23 -12.84 5.30
CA PHE A 25 -13.59 -11.52 4.79
C PHE A 25 -12.46 -10.89 3.98
N ALA A 26 -11.21 -10.92 4.47
CA ALA A 26 -10.05 -10.39 3.77
C ALA A 26 -9.83 -11.14 2.44
N ASN A 27 -9.80 -12.48 2.46
CA ASN A 27 -9.61 -13.30 1.25
C ASN A 27 -10.71 -13.03 0.21
N VAL A 28 -11.97 -12.95 0.62
CA VAL A 28 -13.10 -12.67 -0.27
C VAL A 28 -12.98 -11.27 -0.87
N SER A 29 -12.60 -10.29 -0.06
CA SER A 29 -12.45 -8.90 -0.48
C SER A 29 -11.27 -8.69 -1.42
N GLU A 30 -10.17 -9.43 -1.24
CA GLU A 30 -8.98 -9.32 -2.08
C GLU A 30 -9.04 -10.17 -3.35
N ILE A 31 -9.73 -11.31 -3.34
CA ILE A 31 -9.71 -12.27 -4.46
C ILE A 31 -11.02 -12.25 -5.25
N ILE A 32 -12.18 -12.26 -4.58
CA ILE A 32 -13.47 -12.46 -5.25
C ILE A 32 -14.12 -11.12 -5.62
N LEU A 33 -14.19 -10.18 -4.69
CA LEU A 33 -14.89 -8.91 -4.90
C LEU A 33 -14.28 -8.00 -5.99
N PRO A 34 -12.97 -8.01 -6.32
CA PRO A 34 -12.44 -7.21 -7.41
C PRO A 34 -13.06 -7.52 -8.77
N PHE A 35 -13.54 -8.75 -9.01
CA PHE A 35 -14.24 -9.09 -10.25
C PHE A 35 -15.55 -8.32 -10.42
N LEU A 36 -16.16 -7.89 -9.31
CA LEU A 36 -17.37 -7.10 -9.34
C LEU A 36 -17.14 -5.68 -9.87
N PHE A 37 -15.90 -5.19 -9.90
CA PHE A 37 -15.57 -3.90 -10.52
C PHE A 37 -15.91 -3.87 -12.00
N LEU A 38 -15.77 -5.01 -12.66
CA LEU A 38 -15.97 -5.18 -14.11
C LEU A 38 -17.44 -5.40 -14.49
N VAL A 39 -18.32 -5.61 -13.50
CA VAL A 39 -19.74 -5.85 -13.72
C VAL A 39 -20.45 -4.50 -13.96
N PRO A 40 -21.17 -4.33 -15.09
CA PRO A 40 -21.84 -3.07 -15.42
C PRO A 40 -23.11 -2.80 -14.61
N ILE A 41 -23.25 -3.39 -13.41
CA ILE A 41 -24.38 -3.21 -12.50
C ILE A 41 -23.94 -2.35 -11.30
N ARG A 42 -24.54 -1.17 -11.15
CA ARG A 42 -24.20 -0.19 -10.12
C ARG A 42 -24.17 -0.79 -8.71
N SER A 43 -25.24 -1.45 -8.30
CA SER A 43 -25.39 -2.00 -6.94
C SER A 43 -24.34 -3.08 -6.61
N VAL A 44 -23.90 -3.82 -7.62
CA VAL A 44 -22.82 -4.82 -7.49
C VAL A 44 -21.47 -4.13 -7.29
N ARG A 45 -21.15 -3.11 -8.09
CA ARG A 45 -19.93 -2.29 -7.90
C ARG A 45 -19.90 -1.58 -6.55
N MET A 46 -21.03 -1.02 -6.12
CA MET A 46 -21.16 -0.35 -4.82
C MET A 46 -20.89 -1.30 -3.65
N THR A 47 -21.35 -2.56 -3.74
CA THR A 47 -21.05 -3.56 -2.72
C THR A 47 -19.54 -3.82 -2.64
N SER A 48 -18.89 -4.01 -3.79
CA SER A 48 -17.43 -4.18 -3.83
C SER A 48 -16.69 -2.96 -3.28
N PHE A 49 -17.11 -1.75 -3.66
CA PHE A 49 -16.58 -0.50 -3.12
C PHE A 49 -16.65 -0.46 -1.59
N VAL A 50 -17.81 -0.70 -1.00
CA VAL A 50 -18.00 -0.64 0.47
C VAL A 50 -17.11 -1.65 1.19
N PHE A 51 -17.10 -2.91 0.72
CA PHE A 51 -16.28 -3.95 1.34
C PHE A 51 -14.78 -3.64 1.24
N GLN A 52 -14.34 -3.11 0.11
CA GLN A 52 -12.95 -2.70 -0.07
C GLN A 52 -12.57 -1.52 0.83
N ILE A 53 -13.44 -0.51 0.98
CA ILE A 53 -13.22 0.60 1.91
C ILE A 53 -13.13 0.09 3.35
N VAL A 54 -14.02 -0.82 3.76
CA VAL A 54 -13.97 -1.44 5.10
C VAL A 54 -12.66 -2.19 5.29
N LEU A 55 -12.23 -2.98 4.30
CA LEU A 55 -10.93 -3.67 4.34
C LEU A 55 -9.77 -2.67 4.49
N GLN A 56 -9.74 -1.59 3.70
CA GLN A 56 -8.68 -0.59 3.79
C GLN A 56 -8.65 0.11 5.16
N ILE A 57 -9.82 0.43 5.72
CA ILE A 57 -9.91 1.00 7.07
C ILE A 57 -9.35 0.01 8.10
N CYS A 58 -9.75 -1.26 8.04
CA CYS A 58 -9.21 -2.30 8.93
C CYS A 58 -7.69 -2.43 8.82
N ILE A 59 -7.15 -2.41 7.59
CA ILE A 59 -5.70 -2.48 7.34
C ILE A 59 -5.00 -1.27 7.96
N VAL A 60 -5.47 -0.05 7.69
CA VAL A 60 -4.90 1.20 8.23
C VAL A 60 -4.97 1.25 9.76
N LEU A 61 -6.08 0.79 10.33
CA LEU A 61 -6.25 0.75 11.78
C LEU A 61 -5.31 -0.25 12.43
N THR A 62 -5.02 -1.38 11.78
CA THR A 62 -4.22 -2.47 12.36
C THR A 62 -2.77 -2.48 11.88
N GLY A 63 -2.37 -1.60 10.97
CA GLY A 63 -1.00 -1.52 10.50
C GLY A 63 -0.81 -0.40 9.49
N ASN A 64 0.44 -0.11 9.19
CA ASN A 64 0.82 0.85 8.18
C ASN A 64 1.43 0.09 7.00
N PHE A 65 0.89 0.36 5.79
CA PHE A 65 1.31 -0.20 4.50
C PHE A 65 1.81 0.90 3.54
N ASP A 66 2.47 1.93 4.09
CA ASP A 66 2.93 3.12 3.37
C ASP A 66 1.71 3.85 2.76
N PHE A 67 1.85 4.49 1.59
CA PHE A 67 0.75 5.15 0.89
C PHE A 67 -0.22 4.21 0.17
N SER A 68 -0.03 2.89 0.23
CA SER A 68 -0.76 1.93 -0.61
C SER A 68 -2.26 1.93 -0.34
N ASN A 69 -2.66 2.03 0.93
CA ASN A 69 -4.08 2.09 1.28
C ASN A 69 -4.75 3.33 0.70
N MET A 70 -4.08 4.49 0.74
CA MET A 70 -4.63 5.74 0.20
C MET A 70 -4.74 5.69 -1.32
N LEU A 71 -3.71 5.18 -2.01
CA LEU A 71 -3.74 4.97 -3.46
C LEU A 71 -4.91 4.05 -3.85
N LEU A 72 -5.12 2.96 -3.12
CA LEU A 72 -6.24 2.05 -3.38
C LEU A 72 -7.59 2.72 -3.12
N VAL A 73 -7.75 3.47 -2.02
CA VAL A 73 -8.96 4.27 -1.76
C VAL A 73 -9.24 5.26 -2.88
N THR A 74 -8.21 5.97 -3.38
CA THR A 74 -8.36 6.88 -4.54
C THR A 74 -8.88 6.15 -5.78
N LEU A 75 -8.31 4.98 -6.09
CA LEU A 75 -8.75 4.18 -7.24
C LEU A 75 -10.18 3.67 -7.05
N LEU A 76 -10.57 3.30 -5.83
CA LEU A 76 -11.93 2.84 -5.52
C LEU A 76 -12.98 3.94 -5.73
N LEU A 77 -12.63 5.23 -5.60
CA LEU A 77 -13.57 6.32 -5.92
C LEU A 77 -14.06 6.29 -7.37
N SER A 78 -13.29 5.70 -8.29
CA SER A 78 -13.73 5.52 -9.70
C SER A 78 -14.94 4.58 -9.86
N LEU A 79 -15.27 3.78 -8.85
CA LEU A 79 -16.47 2.92 -8.85
C LEU A 79 -17.75 3.70 -8.53
N LEU A 80 -17.63 4.88 -7.94
CA LEU A 80 -18.74 5.76 -7.59
C LEU A 80 -19.23 6.50 -8.84
N ASP A 81 -20.54 6.75 -8.90
CA ASP A 81 -21.17 7.50 -9.98
C ASP A 81 -21.75 8.82 -9.48
N ASP A 82 -22.08 9.71 -10.41
CA ASP A 82 -22.72 11.00 -10.09
C ASP A 82 -24.00 10.86 -9.28
N GLN A 83 -24.70 9.73 -9.41
CA GLN A 83 -25.88 9.46 -8.60
C GLN A 83 -25.55 9.30 -7.11
N PHE A 84 -24.37 8.79 -6.75
CA PHE A 84 -23.90 8.69 -5.37
C PHE A 84 -23.76 10.08 -4.73
N PHE A 85 -23.23 11.04 -5.48
CA PHE A 85 -22.98 12.40 -4.97
C PHE A 85 -24.20 13.33 -5.05
N TYR A 86 -24.99 13.23 -6.13
CA TYR A 86 -26.06 14.19 -6.43
C TYR A 86 -27.48 13.65 -6.22
N GLY A 87 -27.64 12.39 -5.79
CA GLY A 87 -28.88 11.90 -5.20
C GLY A 87 -30.15 12.05 -6.05
N ARG A 88 -30.08 11.93 -7.38
CA ARG A 88 -31.30 11.95 -8.20
C ARG A 88 -32.08 10.64 -8.05
N LYS A 89 -33.30 10.73 -7.51
CA LYS A 89 -34.26 9.62 -7.49
C LYS A 89 -34.66 9.27 -8.93
N LYS A 90 -34.36 8.05 -9.37
CA LYS A 90 -34.89 7.52 -10.64
C LYS A 90 -36.29 6.94 -10.43
N SER A 91 -37.15 7.13 -11.42
CA SER A 91 -38.40 6.38 -11.56
C SER A 91 -38.11 4.87 -11.72
N LEU A 92 -38.91 4.02 -11.06
CA LEU A 92 -38.80 2.57 -11.13
C LEU A 92 -39.12 2.09 -12.56
N SER A 93 -38.09 1.75 -13.33
CA SER A 93 -38.20 1.16 -14.67
C SER A 93 -38.39 -0.36 -14.59
N LYS A 94 -39.06 -0.98 -15.57
CA LYS A 94 -39.14 -2.45 -15.72
C LYS A 94 -37.76 -3.12 -15.74
N TRP A 95 -36.76 -2.45 -16.31
CA TRP A 95 -35.36 -2.91 -16.31
C TRP A 95 -34.72 -2.91 -14.90
N SER A 96 -35.29 -2.17 -13.93
CA SER A 96 -34.80 -2.19 -12.55
C SER A 96 -35.12 -3.49 -11.83
N ILE A 97 -36.25 -4.15 -12.13
CA ILE A 97 -36.62 -5.44 -11.52
C ILE A 97 -35.65 -6.53 -11.97
N VAL A 98 -35.34 -6.58 -13.28
CA VAL A 98 -34.34 -7.50 -13.84
C VAL A 98 -32.97 -7.25 -13.20
N GLY A 99 -32.55 -5.99 -13.09
CA GLY A 99 -31.31 -5.62 -12.40
C GLY A 99 -31.26 -6.05 -10.94
N THR A 100 -32.39 -5.96 -10.22
CA THR A 100 -32.50 -6.44 -8.82
C THR A 100 -32.38 -7.95 -8.75
N ILE A 101 -33.03 -8.72 -9.64
CA ILE A 101 -32.91 -10.18 -9.68
C ILE A 101 -31.46 -10.59 -9.94
N PHE A 102 -30.80 -10.00 -10.95
CA PHE A 102 -29.39 -10.26 -11.21
C PHE A 102 -28.50 -9.92 -10.01
N ASN A 103 -28.78 -8.81 -9.33
CA ASN A 103 -28.06 -8.45 -8.12
C ASN A 103 -28.21 -9.53 -7.03
N VAL A 104 -29.44 -9.96 -6.73
CA VAL A 104 -29.70 -11.00 -5.72
C VAL A 104 -29.00 -12.30 -6.10
N LEU A 105 -29.05 -12.70 -7.37
CA LEU A 105 -28.38 -13.91 -7.86
C LEU A 105 -26.86 -13.82 -7.72
N ILE A 106 -26.24 -12.69 -8.06
CA ILE A 106 -24.78 -12.50 -7.92
C ILE A 106 -24.37 -12.59 -6.45
N HIS A 107 -25.05 -11.86 -5.56
CA HIS A 107 -24.70 -11.90 -4.14
C HIS A 107 -24.99 -13.26 -3.51
N GLY A 108 -26.09 -13.92 -3.89
CA GLY A 108 -26.42 -15.28 -3.46
C GLY A 108 -25.37 -16.30 -3.93
N ALA A 109 -24.91 -16.20 -5.18
CA ALA A 109 -23.86 -17.06 -5.71
C ALA A 109 -22.52 -16.85 -5.00
N ILE A 110 -22.14 -15.59 -4.71
CA ILE A 110 -20.94 -15.28 -3.93
C ILE A 110 -21.06 -15.86 -2.52
N LEU A 111 -22.18 -15.61 -1.82
CA LEU A 111 -22.39 -16.10 -0.47
C LEU A 111 -22.33 -17.63 -0.41
N TYR A 112 -23.02 -18.30 -1.34
CA TYR A 112 -22.96 -19.75 -1.48
C TYR A 112 -21.53 -20.24 -1.75
N GLY A 113 -20.81 -19.58 -2.65
CA GLY A 113 -19.41 -19.87 -2.94
C GLY A 113 -18.51 -19.72 -1.71
N VAL A 114 -18.69 -18.67 -0.90
CA VAL A 114 -17.95 -18.48 0.35
C VAL A 114 -18.24 -19.60 1.35
N VAL A 115 -19.52 -19.95 1.53
CA VAL A 115 -19.91 -21.06 2.42
C VAL A 115 -19.26 -22.37 2.00
N LEU A 116 -19.22 -22.66 0.70
CA LEU A 116 -18.57 -23.85 0.16
C LEU A 116 -17.05 -23.81 0.28
N LEU A 117 -16.41 -22.75 -0.20
CA LEU A 117 -14.94 -22.63 -0.26
C LEU A 117 -14.29 -22.59 1.13
N PHE A 118 -15.01 -22.07 2.12
CA PHE A 118 -14.53 -21.91 3.49
C PHE A 118 -15.27 -22.80 4.51
N SER A 119 -16.08 -23.77 4.05
CA SER A 119 -16.80 -24.73 4.90
C SER A 119 -17.42 -24.11 6.16
N LEU A 120 -18.14 -22.99 5.99
CA LEU A 120 -18.63 -22.21 7.12
C LEU A 120 -19.67 -23.01 7.92
N LYS A 121 -19.39 -23.25 9.20
CA LYS A 121 -20.27 -23.96 10.14
C LYS A 121 -20.63 -23.06 11.32
N ILE A 122 -21.92 -22.94 11.61
CA ILE A 122 -22.44 -22.15 12.72
C ILE A 122 -22.70 -23.08 13.90
N ASN A 123 -21.96 -22.89 15.00
CA ASN A 123 -22.10 -23.65 16.24
C ASN A 123 -22.52 -22.69 17.36
N GLY A 124 -23.84 -22.50 17.53
CA GLY A 124 -24.39 -21.54 18.48
C GLY A 124 -23.98 -20.09 18.13
N THR A 125 -23.18 -19.45 18.97
CA THR A 125 -22.67 -18.08 18.76
C THR A 125 -21.32 -18.03 18.02
N ARG A 126 -20.73 -19.18 17.68
CA ARG A 126 -19.40 -19.26 17.05
C ARG A 126 -19.51 -19.69 15.60
N ILE A 127 -18.65 -19.12 14.75
CA ILE A 127 -18.53 -19.48 13.34
C ILE A 127 -17.18 -20.15 13.13
N ASN A 128 -17.19 -21.41 12.71
CA ASN A 128 -15.99 -22.14 12.33
C ASN A 128 -15.82 -22.09 10.81
N SER A 129 -14.58 -21.91 10.36
CA SER A 129 -14.20 -21.77 8.96
C SER A 129 -12.94 -22.59 8.68
N GLU A 130 -12.97 -23.36 7.59
CA GLU A 130 -11.86 -24.21 7.14
C GLU A 130 -11.76 -24.15 5.62
N ILE A 131 -10.54 -24.13 5.07
CA ILE A 131 -10.34 -24.12 3.62
C ILE A 131 -10.79 -25.47 3.05
N ALA A 132 -11.80 -25.44 2.17
CA ALA A 132 -12.45 -26.64 1.62
C ALA A 132 -11.82 -27.16 0.32
N PHE A 133 -10.66 -26.62 -0.07
CA PHE A 133 -9.98 -26.96 -1.31
C PHE A 133 -8.50 -27.24 -1.08
N THR A 134 -7.95 -28.12 -1.91
CA THR A 134 -6.53 -28.47 -1.90
C THR A 134 -5.70 -27.41 -2.63
N LYS A 135 -4.39 -27.38 -2.35
CA LYS A 135 -3.44 -26.51 -3.06
C LYS A 135 -3.47 -26.74 -4.58
N SER A 136 -3.60 -27.99 -5.03
CA SER A 136 -3.65 -28.31 -6.47
C SER A 136 -4.94 -27.81 -7.12
N GLN A 137 -6.08 -27.92 -6.43
CA GLN A 137 -7.34 -27.34 -6.92
C GLN A 137 -7.25 -25.82 -7.02
N PHE A 138 -6.67 -25.15 -6.01
CA PHE A 138 -6.46 -23.71 -6.04
C PHE A 138 -5.55 -23.29 -7.21
N ASP A 139 -4.44 -23.98 -7.42
CA ASP A 139 -3.49 -23.70 -8.50
C ASP A 139 -4.15 -23.81 -9.89
N ASN A 140 -4.92 -24.88 -10.10
CA ASN A 140 -5.65 -25.07 -11.35
C ASN A 140 -6.71 -23.97 -11.58
N ILE A 141 -7.50 -23.65 -10.55
CA ILE A 141 -8.52 -22.58 -10.64
C ILE A 141 -7.85 -21.23 -10.86
N LEU A 142 -6.72 -20.94 -10.20
CA LEU A 142 -6.00 -19.68 -10.36
C LEU A 142 -5.49 -19.52 -11.80
N GLY A 143 -4.87 -20.56 -12.37
CA GLY A 143 -4.38 -20.51 -13.76
C GLY A 143 -5.50 -20.28 -14.79
N GLN A 144 -6.65 -20.94 -14.61
CA GLN A 144 -7.82 -20.74 -15.48
C GLN A 144 -8.45 -19.36 -15.24
N GLY A 145 -8.67 -19.00 -13.97
CA GLY A 145 -9.30 -17.77 -13.54
C GLY A 145 -8.56 -16.53 -14.03
N LEU A 146 -7.23 -16.49 -13.90
CA LEU A 146 -6.41 -15.37 -14.41
C LEU A 146 -6.54 -15.22 -15.94
N THR A 147 -6.58 -16.32 -16.67
CA THR A 147 -6.75 -16.31 -18.13
C THR A 147 -8.14 -15.76 -18.51
N TYR A 148 -9.21 -16.25 -17.87
CA TYR A 148 -10.56 -15.77 -18.11
C TYR A 148 -10.77 -14.32 -17.68
N THR A 149 -10.08 -13.88 -16.62
CA THR A 149 -10.14 -12.49 -16.12
C THR A 149 -9.70 -11.49 -17.20
N ILE A 150 -8.62 -11.80 -17.91
CA ILE A 150 -8.10 -10.92 -18.97
C ILE A 150 -9.14 -10.81 -20.10
N HIS A 151 -9.73 -11.92 -20.52
CA HIS A 151 -10.77 -11.90 -21.55
C HIS A 151 -12.03 -11.15 -21.10
N PHE A 152 -12.48 -11.39 -19.87
CA PHE A 152 -13.64 -10.71 -19.30
C PHE A 152 -13.40 -9.19 -19.16
N GLY A 153 -12.22 -8.80 -18.70
CA GLY A 153 -11.82 -7.39 -18.63
C GLY A 153 -11.77 -6.73 -19.99
N LEU A 154 -11.26 -7.41 -21.02
CA LEU A 154 -11.24 -6.90 -22.39
C LEU A 154 -12.66 -6.70 -22.95
N LEU A 155 -13.56 -7.67 -22.73
CA LEU A 155 -14.97 -7.57 -23.14
C LEU A 155 -15.68 -6.42 -22.42
N SER A 156 -15.45 -6.27 -21.11
CA SER A 156 -16.01 -5.17 -20.31
C SER A 156 -15.52 -3.81 -20.79
N LEU A 157 -14.22 -3.68 -21.06
CA LEU A 157 -13.61 -2.46 -21.61
C LEU A 157 -14.19 -2.12 -22.99
N ALA A 158 -14.21 -3.09 -23.91
CA ALA A 158 -14.77 -2.91 -25.25
C ALA A 158 -16.24 -2.50 -25.19
N GLY A 159 -17.05 -3.18 -24.36
CA GLY A 159 -18.44 -2.84 -24.14
C GLY A 159 -18.63 -1.42 -23.60
N THR A 160 -17.79 -1.00 -22.65
CA THR A 160 -17.85 0.36 -22.06
C THR A 160 -17.49 1.45 -23.08
N VAL A 161 -16.44 1.23 -23.89
CA VAL A 161 -16.04 2.18 -24.94
C VAL A 161 -17.13 2.27 -26.02
N LEU A 162 -17.67 1.15 -26.48
CA LEU A 162 -18.73 1.12 -27.48
C LEU A 162 -20.02 1.77 -26.97
N TYR A 163 -20.41 1.49 -25.72
CA TYR A 163 -21.57 2.11 -25.09
C TYR A 163 -21.42 3.63 -24.99
N THR A 164 -20.26 4.11 -24.55
CA THR A 164 -19.99 5.55 -24.41
C THR A 164 -19.96 6.24 -25.78
N LEU A 165 -19.31 5.61 -26.76
CA LEU A 165 -19.28 6.14 -28.13
C LEU A 165 -20.67 6.19 -28.75
N SER A 166 -21.48 5.13 -28.57
CA SER A 166 -22.87 5.09 -29.01
C SER A 166 -23.69 6.23 -28.39
N ASN A 167 -23.59 6.42 -27.08
CA ASN A 167 -24.28 7.52 -26.40
C ASN A 167 -23.90 8.88 -26.99
N VAL A 168 -22.61 9.15 -27.18
CA VAL A 168 -22.17 10.45 -27.75
C VAL A 168 -22.63 10.62 -29.20
N LEU A 169 -22.67 9.54 -29.99
CA LEU A 169 -23.08 9.58 -31.39
C LEU A 169 -24.59 9.78 -31.57
N PHE A 170 -25.40 9.20 -30.69
CA PHE A 170 -26.87 9.23 -30.79
C PHE A 170 -27.55 10.25 -29.87
N ASP A 171 -26.81 10.93 -29.00
CA ASP A 171 -27.37 12.00 -28.17
C ASP A 171 -27.62 13.28 -29.00
N ASN A 172 -28.74 13.95 -28.71
CA ASN A 172 -29.24 15.12 -29.45
C ASN A 172 -28.58 16.43 -28.97
N GLN A 173 -27.26 16.42 -28.77
CA GLN A 173 -26.51 17.60 -28.37
C GLN A 173 -26.05 18.42 -29.59
N GLY A 174 -25.81 19.72 -29.39
CA GLY A 174 -25.28 20.60 -30.44
C GLY A 174 -23.92 20.12 -31.00
N THR A 175 -23.65 20.44 -32.27
CA THR A 175 -22.49 19.93 -33.03
C THR A 175 -21.15 20.09 -32.30
N GLY A 176 -20.91 21.24 -31.64
CA GLY A 176 -19.68 21.48 -30.88
C GLY A 176 -19.52 20.55 -29.65
N SER A 177 -20.60 20.32 -28.91
CA SER A 177 -20.61 19.40 -27.75
C SER A 177 -20.36 17.96 -28.19
N LYS A 178 -20.94 17.58 -29.33
CA LYS A 178 -20.75 16.26 -29.94
C LYS A 178 -19.29 16.00 -30.34
N THR A 179 -18.66 16.95 -31.04
CA THR A 179 -17.24 16.84 -31.43
C THR A 179 -16.33 16.72 -30.21
N PHE A 180 -16.55 17.55 -29.18
CA PHE A 180 -15.78 17.48 -27.94
C PHE A 180 -15.99 16.15 -27.19
N GLY A 181 -17.23 15.65 -27.14
CA GLY A 181 -17.55 14.36 -26.55
C GLY A 181 -16.85 13.20 -27.25
N ILE A 182 -16.78 13.21 -28.58
CA ILE A 182 -16.08 12.17 -29.37
C ILE A 182 -14.58 12.22 -29.08
N ILE A 183 -13.95 13.40 -29.15
CA ILE A 183 -12.51 13.57 -28.89
C ILE A 183 -12.19 13.09 -27.47
N SER A 184 -12.98 13.49 -26.48
CA SER A 184 -12.79 13.08 -25.09
C SER A 184 -12.95 11.57 -24.91
N THR A 185 -13.96 10.97 -25.54
CA THR A 185 -14.20 9.51 -25.49
C THR A 185 -13.04 8.73 -26.11
N ILE A 186 -12.53 9.18 -27.26
CA ILE A 186 -11.36 8.58 -27.90
C ILE A 186 -10.14 8.71 -27.00
N PHE A 187 -9.88 9.91 -26.48
CA PHE A 187 -8.73 10.18 -25.62
C PHE A 187 -8.72 9.29 -24.37
N TYR A 188 -9.81 9.28 -23.60
CA TYR A 188 -9.92 8.43 -22.41
C TYR A 188 -9.99 6.94 -22.75
N GLY A 189 -10.59 6.57 -23.89
CA GLY A 189 -10.58 5.20 -24.38
C GLY A 189 -9.17 4.68 -24.66
N VAL A 190 -8.32 5.49 -25.30
CA VAL A 190 -6.90 5.17 -25.53
C VAL A 190 -6.16 5.00 -24.20
N ILE A 191 -6.35 5.91 -23.25
CA ILE A 191 -5.74 5.80 -21.91
C ILE A 191 -6.18 4.51 -21.22
N ALA A 192 -7.47 4.20 -21.22
CA ALA A 192 -8.00 2.98 -20.59
C ALA A 192 -7.44 1.71 -21.23
N ILE A 193 -7.28 1.68 -22.55
CA ILE A 193 -6.64 0.58 -23.29
C ILE A 193 -5.17 0.43 -22.89
N LEU A 194 -4.42 1.53 -22.82
CA LEU A 194 -3.00 1.50 -22.39
C LEU A 194 -2.85 1.00 -20.95
N LEU A 195 -3.71 1.47 -20.04
CA LEU A 195 -3.74 1.00 -18.65
C LEU A 195 -4.11 -0.49 -18.57
N PHE A 196 -5.10 -0.94 -19.33
CA PHE A 196 -5.50 -2.35 -19.36
C PHE A 196 -4.36 -3.26 -19.83
N PHE A 197 -3.72 -2.95 -20.97
CA PHE A 197 -2.65 -3.79 -21.49
C PHE A 197 -1.38 -3.73 -20.64
N SER A 198 -1.06 -2.59 -20.03
CA SER A 198 0.07 -2.50 -19.10
C SER A 198 -0.13 -3.31 -17.83
N ASN A 199 -1.36 -3.38 -17.30
CA ASN A 199 -1.68 -4.23 -16.13
C ASN A 199 -1.85 -5.72 -16.46
N THR A 200 -2.05 -6.06 -17.74
CA THR A 200 -2.19 -7.45 -18.18
C THR A 200 -0.92 -8.26 -17.93
N VAL A 201 0.26 -7.66 -18.13
CA VAL A 201 1.56 -8.33 -17.92
C VAL A 201 1.82 -8.72 -16.47
N PRO A 202 1.74 -7.81 -15.47
CA PRO A 202 1.93 -8.16 -14.07
C PRO A 202 0.81 -9.07 -13.53
N LEU A 203 -0.41 -9.01 -14.08
CA LEU A 203 -1.49 -9.92 -13.68
C LEU A 203 -1.21 -11.36 -14.15
N ALA A 204 -0.84 -11.54 -15.42
CA ALA A 204 -0.57 -12.86 -15.96
C ALA A 204 0.77 -13.44 -15.46
N SER A 205 1.69 -12.63 -14.95
CA SER A 205 2.92 -13.14 -14.32
C SER A 205 2.69 -13.84 -12.97
N LEU A 206 1.49 -13.75 -12.39
CA LEU A 206 1.12 -14.44 -11.15
C LEU A 206 1.06 -15.95 -11.28
N HIS A 207 0.85 -16.50 -12.50
CA HIS A 207 0.77 -17.94 -12.72
C HIS A 207 1.38 -18.35 -14.07
N PRO A 208 2.18 -19.44 -14.16
CA PRO A 208 2.83 -19.85 -15.41
C PRO A 208 1.89 -20.02 -16.59
N ALA A 209 0.71 -20.62 -16.38
CA ALA A 209 -0.27 -20.87 -17.45
C ALA A 209 -0.76 -19.59 -18.14
N SER A 210 -1.00 -18.52 -17.39
CA SER A 210 -1.41 -17.22 -17.95
C SER A 210 -0.21 -16.44 -18.48
N ASN A 211 0.97 -16.60 -17.87
CA ASN A 211 2.17 -15.91 -18.32
C ASN A 211 2.58 -16.35 -19.74
N SER A 212 2.37 -17.62 -20.10
CA SER A 212 2.64 -18.15 -21.44
C SER A 212 1.68 -17.67 -22.53
N THR A 213 0.49 -17.17 -22.18
CA THR A 213 -0.52 -16.75 -23.17
C THR A 213 -0.41 -15.28 -23.58
N ILE A 214 0.46 -14.50 -22.91
CA ILE A 214 0.63 -13.07 -23.20
C ILE A 214 1.33 -12.86 -24.55
N ASN A 215 0.76 -12.02 -25.40
CA ASN A 215 1.38 -11.60 -26.65
C ASN A 215 2.77 -10.94 -26.41
N PRO A 216 3.84 -11.37 -27.10
CA PRO A 216 5.18 -10.81 -26.96
C PRO A 216 5.27 -9.29 -27.14
N ALA A 217 4.44 -8.71 -28.02
CA ALA A 217 4.42 -7.26 -28.26
C ALA A 217 3.90 -6.47 -27.04
N ILE A 218 2.90 -7.01 -26.33
CA ILE A 218 2.39 -6.42 -25.08
C ILE A 218 3.49 -6.46 -24.02
N ARG A 219 4.18 -7.59 -23.88
CA ARG A 219 5.31 -7.74 -22.95
C ARG A 219 6.47 -6.79 -23.28
N ALA A 220 6.82 -6.64 -24.55
CA ALA A 220 7.87 -5.73 -24.98
C ALA A 220 7.53 -4.27 -24.64
N THR A 221 6.27 -3.86 -24.87
CA THR A 221 5.78 -2.52 -24.52
C THR A 221 5.81 -2.30 -23.01
N TYR A 222 5.31 -3.25 -22.22
CA TYR A 222 5.40 -3.19 -20.76
C TYR A 222 6.85 -3.04 -20.29
N ASN A 223 7.78 -3.84 -20.80
CA ASN A 223 9.19 -3.77 -20.39
C ASN A 223 9.84 -2.42 -20.72
N ARG A 224 9.45 -1.77 -21.82
CA ARG A 224 9.93 -0.41 -22.17
C ARG A 224 9.38 0.63 -21.19
N LEU A 225 8.08 0.58 -20.91
CA LEU A 225 7.43 1.49 -19.96
C LEU A 225 7.91 1.27 -18.52
N HIS A 226 8.22 0.02 -18.16
CA HIS A 226 8.71 -0.34 -16.84
C HIS A 226 10.09 0.25 -16.57
N LYS A 227 10.98 0.30 -17.57
CA LYS A 227 12.28 1.01 -17.47
C LYS A 227 12.14 2.50 -17.21
N LEU A 228 11.02 3.09 -17.63
CA LEU A 228 10.68 4.48 -17.36
C LEU A 228 9.92 4.67 -16.04
N HIS A 229 9.69 3.59 -15.29
CA HIS A 229 8.83 3.54 -14.10
C HIS A 229 7.39 4.02 -14.33
N ALA A 230 6.93 4.07 -15.58
CA ALA A 230 5.57 4.46 -15.94
C ALA A 230 4.54 3.35 -15.63
N VAL A 231 4.99 2.09 -15.61
CA VAL A 231 4.19 0.92 -15.24
C VAL A 231 5.01 0.05 -14.30
N ASN A 232 4.38 -0.52 -13.27
CA ASN A 232 5.06 -1.32 -12.26
C ASN A 232 4.19 -2.48 -11.82
N GLN A 233 4.83 -3.55 -11.34
CA GLN A 233 4.15 -4.60 -10.61
C GLN A 233 3.97 -4.14 -9.16
N TYR A 234 2.77 -3.68 -8.83
CA TYR A 234 2.43 -3.29 -7.46
C TYR A 234 2.18 -4.55 -6.63
N GLY A 235 3.15 -4.91 -5.79
CA GLY A 235 3.08 -6.06 -4.90
C GLY A 235 4.10 -5.93 -3.79
N LEU A 236 3.84 -5.05 -2.83
CA LEU A 236 4.70 -4.89 -1.63
C LEU A 236 4.88 -6.21 -0.87
N PHE A 237 3.91 -7.13 -0.94
CA PHE A 237 3.93 -8.43 -0.27
C PHE A 237 3.58 -9.58 -1.21
N SER A 238 4.31 -9.72 -2.33
CA SER A 238 4.13 -10.85 -3.25
C SER A 238 4.45 -12.22 -2.61
N LYS A 239 5.20 -12.22 -1.50
CA LYS A 239 5.35 -13.36 -0.59
C LYS A 239 5.07 -12.90 0.83
N MET A 240 4.13 -13.56 1.50
CA MET A 240 3.89 -13.34 2.91
C MET A 240 5.10 -13.80 3.73
N THR A 241 5.58 -12.93 4.62
CA THR A 241 6.73 -13.19 5.49
C THR A 241 6.30 -13.24 6.96
N GLY A 242 7.13 -13.86 7.81
CA GLY A 242 6.91 -13.89 9.26
C GLY A 242 5.99 -15.00 9.79
N ILE A 243 5.74 -16.06 9.01
CA ILE A 243 4.94 -17.25 9.41
C ILE A 243 5.50 -17.87 10.72
N ASP A 244 6.83 -17.94 10.84
CA ASP A 244 7.49 -18.51 12.03
C ASP A 244 7.88 -17.46 13.08
N GLY A 245 7.35 -16.24 12.98
CA GLY A 245 7.75 -15.09 13.79
C GLY A 245 8.55 -14.07 12.98
N ARG A 246 8.30 -12.79 13.26
CA ARG A 246 8.93 -11.65 12.58
C ARG A 246 10.38 -11.45 13.05
N PRO A 247 11.38 -11.47 12.15
CA PRO A 247 12.75 -11.10 12.48
C PRO A 247 12.86 -9.58 12.62
N GLU A 248 13.66 -9.12 13.58
CA GLU A 248 13.90 -7.71 13.87
C GLU A 248 15.38 -7.45 14.12
N ILE A 249 15.95 -6.48 13.40
CA ILE A 249 17.31 -6.00 13.64
C ILE A 249 17.26 -4.93 14.73
N VAL A 250 18.08 -5.11 15.76
CA VAL A 250 18.31 -4.15 16.84
C VAL A 250 19.75 -3.66 16.74
N LEU A 251 19.93 -2.34 16.68
CA LEU A 251 21.26 -1.73 16.72
C LEU A 251 21.65 -1.51 18.18
N GLU A 252 22.80 -2.03 18.58
CA GLU A 252 23.33 -1.89 19.93
C GLU A 252 24.65 -1.14 19.89
N GLY A 253 24.81 -0.12 20.74
CA GLY A 253 26.05 0.61 20.94
C GLY A 253 26.70 0.30 22.28
N SER A 254 28.03 0.40 22.35
CA SER A 254 28.78 0.36 23.61
C SER A 254 30.11 1.12 23.54
N ASN A 255 30.67 1.42 24.71
CA ASN A 255 32.01 2.00 24.87
C ASN A 255 33.10 0.96 25.15
N SER A 256 32.73 -0.30 25.36
CA SER A 256 33.63 -1.46 25.54
C SER A 256 33.05 -2.65 24.76
N ILE A 257 33.92 -3.55 24.29
CA ILE A 257 33.48 -4.74 23.55
C ILE A 257 32.76 -5.75 24.46
N GLU A 258 33.11 -5.74 25.75
CA GLU A 258 32.49 -6.55 26.80
C GLU A 258 31.10 -6.02 27.21
N GLY A 259 30.81 -4.74 26.93
CA GLY A 259 29.55 -4.07 27.25
C GLY A 259 29.68 -3.07 28.42
N PRO A 260 28.55 -2.61 28.98
CA PRO A 260 27.18 -2.95 28.64
C PRO A 260 26.78 -2.45 27.25
N TRP A 261 26.01 -3.26 26.54
CA TRP A 261 25.43 -2.91 25.23
C TRP A 261 24.07 -2.25 25.43
N LYS A 262 23.83 -1.14 24.75
CA LYS A 262 22.58 -0.37 24.85
C LYS A 262 21.92 -0.24 23.48
N GLU A 263 20.62 -0.46 23.42
CA GLU A 263 19.84 -0.46 22.18
C GLU A 263 19.52 0.96 21.69
N TYR A 264 19.64 1.19 20.39
CA TYR A 264 19.05 2.34 19.73
C TYR A 264 17.56 2.11 19.50
N ASN A 265 16.75 3.06 19.96
CA ASN A 265 15.31 3.07 19.71
C ASN A 265 15.01 3.79 18.38
N PHE A 266 14.09 3.22 17.62
CA PHE A 266 13.55 3.82 16.40
C PHE A 266 12.21 4.47 16.72
N LEU A 267 11.79 5.42 15.89
CA LEU A 267 10.58 6.20 16.13
C LEU A 267 9.29 5.39 15.95
N TYR A 268 9.24 4.48 14.97
CA TYR A 268 7.98 3.88 14.53
C TYR A 268 7.99 2.35 14.48
N LYS A 269 9.14 1.71 14.22
CA LYS A 269 9.21 0.24 14.18
C LYS A 269 9.07 -0.35 15.59
N PRO A 270 8.47 -1.56 15.71
CA PRO A 270 8.50 -2.32 16.95
C PRO A 270 9.94 -2.54 17.39
N GLY A 271 10.25 -2.31 18.66
CA GLY A 271 11.61 -2.50 19.18
C GLY A 271 11.60 -2.61 20.69
N ASN A 272 11.33 -1.49 21.35
CA ASN A 272 11.13 -1.43 22.79
C ASN A 272 9.83 -2.17 23.17
N VAL A 273 9.97 -3.25 23.93
CA VAL A 273 8.85 -4.11 24.35
C VAL A 273 8.01 -3.51 25.48
N ASN A 274 8.47 -2.44 26.11
CA ASN A 274 7.79 -1.78 27.22
C ASN A 274 6.90 -0.61 26.77
N HIS A 275 6.93 -0.23 25.50
CA HIS A 275 6.21 0.92 24.97
C HIS A 275 5.12 0.49 23.98
N SER A 276 3.99 1.19 23.96
CA SER A 276 2.97 1.01 22.94
C SER A 276 3.48 1.46 21.57
N LEU A 277 3.03 0.79 20.50
CA LEU A 277 3.31 1.21 19.13
C LEU A 277 2.61 2.54 18.82
N PRO A 278 3.23 3.44 18.02
CA PRO A 278 2.55 4.63 17.56
C PRO A 278 1.54 4.31 16.44
N PHE A 279 0.52 5.15 16.31
CA PHE A 279 -0.33 5.16 15.12
C PHE A 279 0.31 6.07 14.07
N VAL A 280 0.79 5.49 12.96
CA VAL A 280 1.67 6.19 12.00
C VAL A 280 0.96 6.58 10.71
N ALA A 281 -0.08 5.83 10.31
CA ALA A 281 -0.78 6.13 9.06
C ALA A 281 -1.34 7.57 9.09
N PRO A 282 -1.32 8.31 7.96
CA PRO A 282 -0.90 7.89 6.63
C PRO A 282 0.60 8.13 6.31
N TYR A 283 1.40 8.55 7.30
CA TYR A 283 2.82 8.78 7.09
C TYR A 283 3.58 7.46 6.82
N ALA A 284 4.60 7.52 5.97
CA ALA A 284 5.40 6.38 5.56
C ALA A 284 6.86 6.53 6.02
N PRO A 285 7.22 6.05 7.22
CA PRO A 285 8.57 6.20 7.75
C PRO A 285 9.55 5.29 7.03
N LYS A 286 10.31 5.86 6.09
CA LYS A 286 11.16 5.09 5.17
C LYS A 286 12.26 4.29 5.87
N LEU A 287 12.88 4.82 6.92
CA LEU A 287 13.93 4.11 7.66
C LEU A 287 13.38 2.86 8.36
N ASP A 288 12.31 3.01 9.14
CA ASP A 288 11.65 1.94 9.89
C ASP A 288 11.11 0.85 8.95
N TRP A 289 10.56 1.25 7.80
CA TRP A 289 10.17 0.34 6.73
C TRP A 289 11.34 -0.41 6.10
N GLN A 290 12.46 0.27 5.85
CA GLN A 290 13.66 -0.38 5.31
C GLN A 290 14.24 -1.40 6.29
N MET A 291 14.19 -1.13 7.60
CA MET A 291 14.62 -2.07 8.64
C MET A 291 13.82 -3.39 8.60
N TYR A 292 12.50 -3.31 8.36
CA TYR A 292 11.66 -4.50 8.20
C TYR A 292 12.17 -5.41 7.07
N TRP A 293 12.47 -4.83 5.90
CA TRP A 293 12.97 -5.59 4.75
C TRP A 293 14.39 -6.09 4.94
N ALA A 294 15.26 -5.29 5.57
CA ALA A 294 16.63 -5.67 5.84
C ALA A 294 16.73 -6.94 6.68
N ALA A 295 15.83 -7.12 7.66
CA ALA A 295 15.81 -8.29 8.54
C ALA A 295 15.59 -9.63 7.82
N TYR A 296 15.04 -9.62 6.59
CA TYR A 296 14.86 -10.81 5.75
C TYR A 296 16.03 -11.08 4.79
N SER A 297 17.10 -10.31 4.88
CA SER A 297 18.28 -10.41 4.02
C SER A 297 19.55 -10.30 4.86
N THR A 298 20.71 -10.45 4.24
CA THR A 298 22.01 -10.31 4.91
C THR A 298 22.56 -8.89 4.78
N TYR A 299 23.39 -8.46 5.74
CA TYR A 299 23.87 -7.07 5.82
C TYR A 299 24.71 -6.62 4.61
N ASP A 300 25.37 -7.55 3.91
CA ASP A 300 26.12 -7.29 2.67
C ASP A 300 25.22 -6.83 1.51
N LYS A 301 23.95 -7.25 1.53
CA LYS A 301 22.90 -6.82 0.58
C LYS A 301 22.20 -5.53 1.02
N GLN A 302 22.48 -5.03 2.23
CA GLN A 302 21.87 -3.84 2.82
C GLN A 302 22.93 -2.75 3.10
N PRO A 303 23.60 -2.21 2.06
CA PRO A 303 24.73 -1.31 2.26
C PRO A 303 24.36 0.01 2.94
N TRP A 304 23.09 0.43 2.84
CA TRP A 304 22.56 1.59 3.56
C TRP A 304 22.62 1.42 5.09
N LEU A 305 22.46 0.19 5.59
CA LEU A 305 22.46 -0.12 7.03
C LEU A 305 23.88 -0.02 7.62
N LEU A 306 24.89 -0.44 6.86
CA LEU A 306 26.29 -0.23 7.25
C LEU A 306 26.69 1.25 7.15
N SER A 307 26.16 2.01 6.17
CA SER A 307 26.36 3.46 6.12
C SER A 307 25.69 4.17 7.31
N LEU A 308 24.48 3.74 7.69
CA LEU A 308 23.77 4.20 8.89
C LEU A 308 24.63 3.95 10.14
N THR A 309 25.13 2.72 10.30
CA THR A 309 25.99 2.30 11.41
C THR A 309 27.25 3.17 11.52
N HIS A 310 27.96 3.37 10.41
CA HIS A 310 29.14 4.24 10.39
C HIS A 310 28.80 5.70 10.76
N ARG A 311 27.68 6.24 10.27
CA ARG A 311 27.27 7.62 10.59
C ARG A 311 26.83 7.79 12.05
N LEU A 312 26.28 6.74 12.67
CA LEU A 312 26.02 6.69 14.11
C LEU A 312 27.31 6.66 14.92
N LEU A 313 28.30 5.84 14.52
CA LEU A 313 29.65 5.81 15.13
C LEU A 313 30.38 7.17 15.03
N VAL A 314 30.12 7.93 13.97
CA VAL A 314 30.64 9.30 13.80
C VAL A 314 29.82 10.35 14.56
N GLY A 315 28.59 10.03 15.00
CA GLY A 315 27.72 10.95 15.72
C GLY A 315 27.08 12.03 14.84
N LYS A 316 26.72 11.71 13.58
CA LYS A 316 26.07 12.68 12.69
C LYS A 316 24.66 13.06 13.17
N SER A 317 24.43 14.35 13.40
CA SER A 317 23.18 14.87 13.97
C SER A 317 21.96 14.63 13.08
N GLU A 318 22.14 14.65 11.75
CA GLU A 318 21.07 14.38 10.78
C GLU A 318 20.62 12.92 10.82
N VAL A 319 21.54 12.00 11.16
CA VAL A 319 21.23 10.57 11.29
C VAL A 319 20.58 10.27 12.64
N LEU A 320 21.10 10.88 13.71
CA LEU A 320 20.46 10.79 15.03
C LEU A 320 19.03 11.34 15.01
N ALA A 321 18.70 12.29 14.12
CA ALA A 321 17.35 12.82 13.94
C ALA A 321 16.34 11.82 13.37
N LEU A 322 16.81 10.72 12.77
CA LEU A 322 15.95 9.65 12.25
C LEU A 322 15.56 8.61 13.32
N LEU A 323 16.20 8.67 14.49
CA LEU A 323 16.01 7.75 15.60
C LEU A 323 15.28 8.45 16.76
N ASP A 324 14.83 7.67 17.74
CA ASP A 324 14.26 8.21 18.97
C ASP A 324 15.35 8.85 19.83
N LYS A 325 15.50 10.17 19.66
CA LYS A 325 16.45 10.99 20.42
C LYS A 325 16.13 11.05 21.90
N LEU A 326 14.86 11.03 22.28
CA LEU A 326 14.42 11.20 23.67
C LEU A 326 14.88 10.02 24.53
N HIS A 327 14.87 8.82 23.95
CA HIS A 327 15.31 7.59 24.61
C HIS A 327 16.65 7.05 24.08
N SER A 328 17.47 7.91 23.45
CA SER A 328 18.77 7.49 22.92
C SER A 328 19.79 7.29 24.06
N PRO A 329 20.53 6.17 24.08
CA PRO A 329 21.56 5.93 25.09
C PRO A 329 22.85 6.75 24.89
N PHE A 330 23.02 7.40 23.73
CA PHE A 330 24.26 8.04 23.28
C PHE A 330 24.02 9.49 22.80
N VAL A 331 23.37 10.31 23.62
CA VAL A 331 23.03 11.71 23.27
C VAL A 331 24.25 12.63 23.28
N GLN A 332 25.13 12.49 24.27
CA GLN A 332 26.27 13.39 24.47
C GLN A 332 27.46 13.03 23.57
N GLN A 333 27.76 11.74 23.44
CA GLN A 333 28.89 11.24 22.66
C GLN A 333 28.50 9.94 21.94
N PRO A 334 28.95 9.76 20.68
CA PRO A 334 28.73 8.51 19.96
C PRO A 334 29.46 7.33 20.64
N PRO A 335 28.94 6.11 20.54
CA PRO A 335 29.59 4.93 21.09
C PRO A 335 30.88 4.57 20.35
N LYS A 336 31.79 3.85 21.00
CA LYS A 336 32.99 3.31 20.33
C LYS A 336 32.69 2.14 19.40
N TYR A 337 31.69 1.33 19.76
CA TYR A 337 31.29 0.13 19.05
C TYR A 337 29.81 0.16 18.74
N ILE A 338 29.41 -0.27 17.54
CA ILE A 338 28.03 -0.60 17.20
C ILE A 338 27.97 -1.98 16.56
N ARG A 339 27.01 -2.80 16.98
CA ARG A 339 26.69 -4.10 16.38
C ARG A 339 25.21 -4.19 16.01
N GLY A 340 24.87 -5.13 15.14
CA GLY A 340 23.50 -5.46 14.80
C GLY A 340 23.14 -6.82 15.39
N ILE A 341 22.08 -6.91 16.18
CA ILE A 341 21.56 -8.17 16.72
C ILE A 341 20.24 -8.51 16.04
N LEU A 342 20.08 -9.76 15.63
CA LEU A 342 18.84 -10.29 15.09
C LEU A 342 18.02 -10.91 16.22
N TYR A 343 16.81 -10.40 16.40
CA TYR A 343 15.78 -10.96 17.28
C TYR A 343 14.64 -11.56 16.46
N LYS A 344 13.87 -12.45 17.08
CA LYS A 344 12.61 -12.97 16.51
C LYS A 344 11.51 -12.86 17.55
N SER A 345 10.32 -12.42 17.12
CA SER A 345 9.14 -12.42 18.00
C SER A 345 8.73 -13.85 18.35
N LYS A 346 8.39 -14.09 19.62
CA LYS A 346 7.73 -15.34 20.07
C LYS A 346 6.21 -15.19 20.07
N SER A 347 5.51 -16.32 20.26
CA SER A 347 4.04 -16.43 20.27
C SER A 347 3.36 -15.58 21.35
N ALA A 348 4.05 -15.27 22.45
CA ALA A 348 3.62 -14.25 23.39
C ALA A 348 4.05 -12.87 22.86
N TRP A 349 3.07 -12.04 22.49
CA TRP A 349 3.31 -10.67 22.01
C TRP A 349 4.18 -9.89 23.01
N TRP A 350 5.09 -9.04 22.51
CA TRP A 350 6.13 -8.33 23.28
C TRP A 350 7.28 -9.18 23.83
N THR A 351 7.32 -10.48 23.56
CA THR A 351 8.53 -11.29 23.83
C THR A 351 9.33 -11.50 22.55
N ARG A 352 10.66 -11.38 22.67
CA ARG A 352 11.59 -11.61 21.58
C ARG A 352 12.75 -12.48 22.05
N GLU A 353 13.24 -13.31 21.16
CA GLU A 353 14.39 -14.18 21.39
C GLU A 353 15.56 -13.73 20.53
N LYS A 354 16.76 -13.68 21.11
CA LYS A 354 17.98 -13.39 20.36
C LYS A 354 18.29 -14.59 19.47
N VAL A 355 18.31 -14.37 18.16
CA VAL A 355 18.67 -15.38 17.17
C VAL A 355 20.18 -15.44 16.99
N GLY A 356 20.83 -14.27 16.91
CA GLY A 356 22.27 -14.19 16.69
C GLY A 356 22.71 -12.78 16.32
N GLU A 357 23.98 -12.64 15.96
CA GLU A 357 24.49 -11.38 15.42
C GLU A 357 24.10 -11.24 13.94
N TYR A 358 23.53 -10.09 13.59
CA TYR A 358 23.21 -9.74 12.22
C TYR A 358 24.45 -9.21 11.49
N PHE A 359 25.25 -8.36 12.16
CA PHE A 359 26.59 -7.97 11.75
C PHE A 359 27.47 -7.73 12.99
N PRO A 360 28.80 -7.94 12.92
CA PRO A 360 29.69 -7.88 14.07
C PRO A 360 29.85 -6.46 14.62
N ALA A 361 30.44 -6.34 15.81
CA ALA A 361 30.77 -5.03 16.38
C ALA A 361 31.80 -4.30 15.51
N TYR A 362 31.41 -3.13 15.01
CA TYR A 362 32.29 -2.22 14.27
C TYR A 362 32.64 -0.99 15.10
N THR A 363 33.87 -0.52 14.93
CA THR A 363 34.33 0.83 15.29
C THR A 363 34.28 1.74 14.07
N LYS A 364 34.35 3.06 14.28
CA LYS A 364 34.35 4.05 13.19
C LYS A 364 35.47 3.81 12.16
N ASP A 365 36.61 3.25 12.61
CA ASP A 365 37.82 3.03 11.80
C ASP A 365 38.02 1.56 11.40
N SER A 366 36.99 0.71 11.59
CA SER A 366 37.08 -0.72 11.27
C SER A 366 37.41 -0.95 9.78
N PRO A 367 38.52 -1.62 9.42
CA PRO A 367 38.96 -1.74 8.03
C PRO A 367 37.89 -2.34 7.12
N GLY A 368 37.26 -3.44 7.53
CA GLY A 368 36.22 -4.10 6.73
C GLY A 368 34.98 -3.23 6.50
N LEU A 369 34.59 -2.41 7.47
CA LEU A 369 33.47 -1.47 7.32
C LEU A 369 33.84 -0.34 6.35
N ILE A 370 35.03 0.25 6.51
CA ILE A 370 35.50 1.36 5.68
C ILE A 370 35.70 0.90 4.23
N GLU A 371 36.33 -0.25 3.99
CA GLU A 371 36.51 -0.81 2.65
C GLU A 371 35.17 -1.11 1.98
N PHE A 372 34.23 -1.72 2.70
CA PHE A 372 32.88 -2.00 2.19
C PHE A 372 32.15 -0.73 1.73
N LEU A 373 32.25 0.35 2.53
CA LEU A 373 31.62 1.64 2.23
C LEU A 373 32.34 2.38 1.10
N LYS A 374 33.67 2.33 1.05
CA LYS A 374 34.47 2.90 -0.05
C LYS A 374 34.12 2.26 -1.38
N ALA A 375 34.08 0.93 -1.44
CA ALA A 375 33.76 0.18 -2.65
C ALA A 375 32.38 0.53 -3.25
N ARG A 376 31.47 1.11 -2.46
CA ARG A 376 30.11 1.50 -2.86
C ARG A 376 29.89 3.01 -2.89
N ASN A 377 30.92 3.82 -2.70
CA ASN A 377 30.83 5.29 -2.63
C ASN A 377 29.86 5.79 -1.54
N LEU A 378 29.82 5.13 -0.37
CA LEU A 378 28.90 5.44 0.74
C LEU A 378 29.54 6.11 1.94
N LEU A 379 30.85 6.36 1.90
CA LEU A 379 31.50 7.21 2.89
C LEU A 379 30.99 8.65 2.78
N PRO A 380 30.97 9.42 3.87
CA PRO A 380 30.57 10.83 3.83
C PRO A 380 31.40 11.59 2.80
N THR A 381 30.78 12.06 1.72
CA THR A 381 31.43 12.92 0.73
C THR A 381 31.52 14.35 1.26
N ILE A 382 32.52 15.08 0.77
CA ILE A 382 32.67 16.53 0.99
C ILE A 382 31.35 17.23 0.64
N SER A 383 31.02 18.28 1.41
CA SER A 383 29.83 19.12 1.14
C SER A 383 29.80 19.52 -0.33
N LYS A 384 28.72 19.16 -1.04
CA LYS A 384 28.55 19.55 -2.45
C LYS A 384 28.53 21.08 -2.54
N GLN A 385 29.13 21.63 -3.59
CA GLN A 385 29.05 23.06 -3.86
C GLN A 385 27.60 23.48 -4.08
N VAL A 386 27.25 24.65 -3.57
CA VAL A 386 25.90 25.22 -3.71
C VAL A 386 25.72 25.70 -5.14
N VAL A 387 24.83 25.05 -5.89
CA VAL A 387 24.55 25.41 -7.29
C VAL A 387 23.71 26.69 -7.38
N ASN A 388 22.72 26.85 -6.50
CA ASN A 388 21.85 28.03 -6.45
C ASN A 388 21.55 28.44 -5.00
N PRO A 389 21.97 29.64 -4.56
CA PRO A 389 21.77 30.09 -3.18
C PRO A 389 20.29 30.27 -2.79
N ILE A 390 19.45 30.75 -3.70
CA ILE A 390 18.02 31.02 -3.43
C ILE A 390 17.31 29.69 -3.19
N TRP A 391 17.49 28.72 -4.09
CA TRP A 391 16.91 27.39 -3.92
C TRP A 391 17.41 26.70 -2.66
N LYS A 392 18.70 26.84 -2.34
CA LYS A 392 19.25 26.33 -1.07
C LYS A 392 18.50 26.95 0.13
N GLN A 393 18.38 28.27 0.18
CA GLN A 393 17.71 28.95 1.30
C GLN A 393 16.24 28.52 1.42
N ALA A 394 15.52 28.45 0.30
CA ALA A 394 14.14 27.99 0.28
C ALA A 394 14.01 26.55 0.80
N LEU A 395 14.84 25.62 0.31
CA LEU A 395 14.84 24.23 0.74
C LEU A 395 15.26 24.05 2.20
N ASP A 396 16.25 24.82 2.67
CA ASP A 396 16.67 24.81 4.07
C ASP A 396 15.57 25.34 4.99
N THR A 397 14.83 26.37 4.56
CA THR A 397 13.69 26.91 5.30
C THR A 397 12.55 25.90 5.37
N ILE A 398 12.20 25.28 4.24
CA ILE A 398 11.20 24.20 4.20
C ILE A 398 11.63 23.06 5.12
N ARG A 399 12.87 22.59 5.00
CA ARG A 399 13.42 21.51 5.83
C ARG A 399 13.37 21.87 7.31
N TYR A 400 13.73 23.10 7.67
CA TYR A 400 13.67 23.59 9.03
C TYR A 400 12.24 23.51 9.57
N ILE A 401 11.26 24.08 8.86
CA ILE A 401 9.85 24.04 9.26
C ILE A 401 9.35 22.59 9.38
N THR A 402 9.60 21.75 8.38
CA THR A 402 9.11 20.36 8.37
C THR A 402 9.75 19.50 9.47
N ASN A 403 11.00 19.77 9.84
CA ASN A 403 11.68 19.00 10.89
C ASN A 403 11.20 19.33 12.32
N HIS A 404 10.49 20.45 12.52
CA HIS A 404 9.90 20.81 13.82
C HIS A 404 8.47 20.27 14.00
N LEU A 405 7.87 19.73 12.94
CA LEU A 405 6.55 19.13 12.96
C LEU A 405 6.68 17.62 13.03
N GLU A 406 5.86 16.98 13.84
CA GLU A 406 5.71 15.54 13.77
C GLU A 406 5.13 15.16 12.39
N ALA A 407 5.81 14.28 11.66
CA ALA A 407 5.43 13.93 10.30
C ALA A 407 3.99 13.42 10.22
N THR A 408 3.58 12.56 11.16
CA THR A 408 2.22 12.03 11.25
C THR A 408 1.17 13.15 11.36
N LEU A 409 1.40 14.13 12.24
CA LEU A 409 0.50 15.27 12.43
C LEU A 409 0.44 16.16 11.19
N LEU A 410 1.58 16.41 10.53
CA LEU A 410 1.61 17.19 9.29
C LEU A 410 0.73 16.55 8.22
N PHE A 411 0.85 15.24 8.02
CA PHE A 411 0.04 14.52 7.04
C PHE A 411 -1.45 14.52 7.39
N TRP A 412 -1.81 14.29 8.66
CA TRP A 412 -3.21 14.39 9.08
C TRP A 412 -3.77 15.81 8.97
N ALA A 413 -2.97 16.84 9.25
CA ALA A 413 -3.39 18.24 9.10
C ALA A 413 -3.68 18.58 7.64
N VAL A 414 -2.80 18.16 6.71
CA VAL A 414 -3.02 18.35 5.26
C VAL A 414 -4.26 17.57 4.80
N PHE A 415 -4.39 16.31 5.22
CA PHE A 415 -5.51 15.47 4.85
C PHE A 415 -6.86 16.02 5.35
N THR A 416 -6.92 16.40 6.63
CA THR A 416 -8.13 16.96 7.25
C THR A 416 -8.47 18.34 6.68
N ALA A 417 -7.48 19.17 6.36
CA ALA A 417 -7.69 20.43 5.67
C ALA A 417 -8.28 20.21 4.27
N GLY A 418 -7.76 19.23 3.51
CA GLY A 418 -8.30 18.85 2.21
C GLY A 418 -9.76 18.38 2.29
N LEU A 419 -10.08 17.51 3.26
CA LEU A 419 -11.46 17.08 3.51
C LEU A 419 -12.36 18.24 3.92
N ALA A 420 -11.90 19.13 4.80
CA ALA A 420 -12.65 20.30 5.23
C ALA A 420 -12.95 21.22 4.04
N LEU A 421 -11.99 21.46 3.15
CA LEU A 421 -12.19 22.22 1.92
C LEU A 421 -13.24 21.56 1.02
N ILE A 422 -13.18 20.24 0.83
CA ILE A 422 -14.16 19.49 0.03
C ILE A 422 -15.56 19.60 0.65
N CYS A 423 -15.70 19.35 1.95
CA CYS A 423 -16.98 19.40 2.63
C CYS A 423 -17.60 20.81 2.66
N THR A 424 -16.77 21.85 2.79
CA THR A 424 -17.25 23.24 2.88
C THR A 424 -17.51 23.89 1.51
N SER A 425 -16.75 23.50 0.47
CA SER A 425 -16.94 24.02 -0.89
C SER A 425 -18.22 23.50 -1.55
N GLY A 426 -18.72 22.32 -1.17
CA GLY A 426 -20.00 21.78 -1.62
C GLY A 426 -21.24 22.61 -1.23
N SER A 427 -21.13 23.50 -0.23
CA SER A 427 -22.25 24.40 0.15
C SER A 427 -22.41 25.62 -0.77
N SER A 428 -21.43 25.93 -1.63
CA SER A 428 -21.56 27.03 -2.60
C SER A 428 -22.21 26.53 -3.88
N LYS A 429 -23.55 26.63 -3.96
CA LYS A 429 -24.42 26.22 -5.09
C LYS A 429 -24.06 26.79 -6.48
N LYS A 430 -22.97 27.55 -6.64
CA LYS A 430 -22.62 28.27 -7.88
C LYS A 430 -21.31 27.85 -8.56
N ILE A 431 -20.51 26.94 -7.99
CA ILE A 431 -19.31 26.46 -8.70
C ILE A 431 -19.74 25.39 -9.72
N SER A 432 -19.34 25.58 -10.98
CA SER A 432 -19.80 24.77 -12.10
C SER A 432 -19.67 23.27 -11.83
N GLN A 433 -20.72 22.52 -12.15
CA GLN A 433 -20.92 21.10 -11.86
C GLN A 433 -19.81 20.18 -12.43
N ASN A 434 -18.95 20.70 -13.32
CA ASN A 434 -17.83 19.96 -13.90
C ASN A 434 -16.49 20.22 -13.19
N THR A 435 -16.34 21.29 -12.40
CA THR A 435 -15.03 21.66 -11.85
C THR A 435 -14.64 20.76 -10.66
N PHE A 436 -15.60 20.36 -9.83
CA PHE A 436 -15.35 19.65 -8.56
C PHE A 436 -14.65 18.29 -8.72
N TYR A 437 -14.99 17.54 -9.76
CA TYR A 437 -14.39 16.22 -10.01
C TYR A 437 -12.99 16.32 -10.62
N TYR A 438 -12.77 17.24 -11.55
CA TYR A 438 -11.47 17.40 -12.19
C TYR A 438 -10.47 18.17 -11.33
N THR A 439 -10.89 18.92 -10.32
CA THR A 439 -9.94 19.57 -9.38
C THR A 439 -9.82 18.82 -8.07
N GLY A 440 -10.90 18.36 -7.43
CA GLY A 440 -10.82 17.65 -6.14
C GLY A 440 -10.08 16.32 -6.23
N LEU A 441 -10.41 15.48 -7.22
CA LEU A 441 -9.73 14.21 -7.45
C LEU A 441 -8.30 14.42 -7.98
N PHE A 442 -8.07 15.48 -8.75
CA PHE A 442 -6.76 15.82 -9.30
C PHE A 442 -5.83 16.41 -8.23
N TYR A 443 -6.33 17.23 -7.29
CA TYR A 443 -5.56 17.66 -6.12
C TYR A 443 -5.27 16.50 -5.17
N PHE A 444 -6.20 15.54 -5.02
CA PHE A 444 -5.95 14.32 -4.25
C PHE A 444 -4.92 13.41 -4.95
N MET A 445 -5.00 13.24 -6.28
CA MET A 445 -4.05 12.43 -7.05
C MET A 445 -2.66 13.08 -7.16
N TYR A 446 -2.57 14.41 -7.28
CA TYR A 446 -1.31 15.15 -7.38
C TYR A 446 -0.57 15.25 -6.04
N PHE A 447 -1.26 15.03 -4.90
CA PHE A 447 -0.63 14.99 -3.59
C PHE A 447 0.02 13.63 -3.25
N PHE A 448 -0.36 12.56 -3.98
CA PHE A 448 0.04 11.17 -3.65
C PHE A 448 0.77 10.42 -4.79
N LEU A 449 0.91 11.03 -5.96
CA LEU A 449 1.88 10.65 -7.01
C LEU A 449 3.14 11.51 -6.87
#